data_AF-A0AAW3YQ22-F1
#
_entry.id   AF-A0AAW3YQ22-F1
#
_cell.length_a   1.000
_cell.length_b   1.000
_cell.length_c   1.000
_cell.angle_alpha   90.00
_cell.angle_beta   90.00
_cell.angle_gamma   90.00
#
_symmetry.space_group_name_H-M   'P 1'
#
loop_
_entity.id
_entity.type
_entity.pdbx_description
1 polymer ?
#
loop_
_entity_poly.entity_id
_entity_poly.type
_entity_poly.pdbx_seq_one_letter_code
_entity_poly.pdbx_strand_id
1 'polypeptide(L)'
;MSNKLQTAVEIAEEIEASIFPVLTATQNEAEPDTHLMCRGVHRQACSLAQQLREINKDYIMSDNQAFNELEGVACEIENLRTYVSLLIETDKSLNGAQLISIALVAVVNIGEQIARIRGVEYS
;
A
#
# COMPACT_ATOMS: atom_id res chain seq x y z
N MET A 1 3.63 -11.50 -8.80
CA MET A 1 2.47 -12.08 -8.08
C MET A 1 1.26 -11.26 -8.50
N SER A 2 0.39 -11.79 -9.38
CA SER A 2 -0.83 -11.05 -9.77
C SER A 2 -1.66 -10.84 -8.50
N ASN A 3 -1.90 -9.58 -8.13
CA ASN A 3 -2.80 -9.27 -7.04
C ASN A 3 -4.19 -9.77 -7.46
N LYS A 4 -4.83 -10.64 -6.66
CA LYS A 4 -6.19 -11.13 -6.93
C LYS A 4 -7.16 -9.97 -7.20
N LEU A 5 -6.90 -8.81 -6.60
CA LEU A 5 -7.63 -7.57 -6.82
C LEU A 5 -7.41 -6.98 -8.23
N GLN A 6 -6.17 -6.99 -8.74
CA GLN A 6 -5.86 -6.57 -10.10
C GLN A 6 -6.58 -7.45 -11.13
N THR A 7 -6.59 -8.76 -10.93
CA THR A 7 -7.36 -9.68 -11.76
C THR A 7 -8.87 -9.42 -11.68
N ALA A 8 -9.39 -9.04 -10.51
CA ALA A 8 -10.81 -8.65 -10.38
C ALA A 8 -11.14 -7.35 -11.13
N VAL A 9 -10.23 -6.36 -11.15
CA VAL A 9 -10.37 -5.13 -11.95
C VAL A 9 -10.45 -5.48 -13.43
N GLU A 10 -9.52 -6.30 -13.93
CA GLU A 10 -9.46 -6.70 -15.34
C GLU A 10 -10.74 -7.42 -15.79
N ILE A 11 -11.27 -8.34 -14.98
CA ILE A 11 -12.53 -9.03 -15.27
C ILE A 11 -13.70 -8.05 -15.34
N ALA A 12 -13.77 -7.07 -14.42
CA ALA A 12 -14.86 -6.10 -14.43
C ALA A 12 -14.82 -5.20 -15.69
N GLU A 13 -13.63 -4.80 -16.13
CA GLU A 13 -13.43 -4.06 -17.37
C GLU A 13 -13.76 -4.88 -18.62
N GLU A 14 -13.43 -6.17 -18.62
CA GLU A 14 -13.79 -7.09 -19.71
C GLU A 14 -15.31 -7.27 -19.82
N ILE A 15 -16.02 -7.37 -18.69
CA ILE A 15 -17.48 -7.44 -18.66
C ILE A 15 -18.10 -6.15 -19.20
N GLU A 16 -17.59 -4.98 -18.79
CA GLU A 16 -18.01 -3.67 -19.32
C GLU A 16 -17.82 -3.61 -20.85
N ALA A 17 -16.63 -3.96 -21.33
CA ALA A 17 -16.30 -3.96 -22.75
C ALA A 17 -17.18 -4.94 -23.55
N SER A 18 -17.55 -6.06 -22.95
CA SER A 18 -18.38 -7.10 -23.60
C SER A 18 -19.85 -6.72 -23.70
N ILE A 19 -20.40 -6.01 -22.71
CA ILE A 19 -21.82 -5.61 -22.71
C ILE A 19 -22.08 -4.34 -23.53
N PHE A 20 -21.08 -3.46 -23.69
CA PHE A 20 -21.24 -2.20 -24.40
C PHE A 20 -21.70 -2.35 -25.88
N PRO A 21 -21.14 -3.29 -26.69
CA PRO A 21 -21.64 -3.56 -28.04
C PRO A 21 -23.08 -4.07 -28.06
N VAL A 22 -23.44 -4.92 -27.08
CA VAL A 22 -24.80 -5.47 -26.95
C VAL A 22 -25.81 -4.37 -26.58
N LEU A 23 -25.43 -3.47 -25.67
CA LEU A 23 -26.22 -2.29 -25.34
C LEU A 23 -26.48 -1.42 -26.58
N THR A 24 -25.45 -1.22 -27.41
CA THR A 24 -25.54 -0.42 -28.63
C THR A 24 -26.46 -1.07 -29.66
N ALA A 25 -26.30 -2.37 -29.91
CA ALA A 25 -27.13 -3.12 -30.85
C ALA A 25 -28.60 -3.15 -30.42
N THR A 26 -28.87 -3.30 -29.13
CA THR A 26 -30.25 -3.41 -28.60
C THR A 26 -31.01 -2.08 -28.58
N GLN A 27 -30.35 -0.93 -28.70
CA GLN A 27 -30.96 0.38 -28.46
C GLN A 27 -32.10 0.76 -29.41
N ASN A 28 -32.06 0.28 -30.66
CA ASN A 28 -33.12 0.53 -31.65
C ASN A 28 -33.63 -0.76 -32.31
N GLU A 29 -33.01 -1.91 -32.03
CA GLU A 29 -33.29 -3.18 -32.74
C GLU A 29 -33.97 -4.23 -31.86
N ALA A 30 -33.97 -4.06 -30.53
CA ALA A 30 -34.54 -5.03 -29.60
C ALA A 30 -35.81 -4.51 -28.89
N GLU A 31 -36.52 -5.40 -28.22
CA GLU A 31 -37.62 -5.01 -27.33
C GLU A 31 -37.12 -4.05 -26.23
N PRO A 32 -37.93 -3.05 -25.83
CA PRO A 32 -37.52 -2.05 -24.83
C PRO A 32 -36.96 -2.66 -23.54
N ASP A 33 -37.55 -3.76 -23.07
CA ASP A 33 -37.11 -4.46 -21.85
C ASP A 33 -35.71 -5.05 -22.01
N THR A 34 -35.36 -5.55 -23.19
CA THR A 34 -34.03 -6.09 -23.49
C THR A 34 -32.97 -4.98 -23.44
N HIS A 35 -33.26 -3.84 -24.09
CA HIS A 35 -32.35 -2.69 -24.03
C HIS A 35 -32.17 -2.17 -22.60
N LEU A 36 -33.26 -2.08 -21.82
CA LEU A 36 -33.21 -1.66 -20.41
C LEU A 36 -32.38 -2.61 -19.54
N MET A 37 -32.48 -3.93 -19.77
CA MET A 37 -31.65 -4.92 -19.09
C MET A 37 -30.17 -4.75 -19.44
N CYS A 38 -29.82 -4.67 -20.73
CA CYS A 38 -28.45 -4.44 -21.17
C CYS A 38 -27.87 -3.15 -20.60
N ARG A 39 -28.67 -2.08 -20.52
CA ARG A 39 -28.28 -0.79 -19.93
C ARG A 39 -28.02 -0.92 -18.43
N GLY A 40 -28.84 -1.69 -17.73
CA GLY A 40 -28.67 -1.99 -16.31
C GLY A 40 -27.36 -2.75 -16.03
N VAL A 41 -27.10 -3.81 -16.79
CA VAL A 41 -25.86 -4.61 -16.68
C VAL A 41 -24.63 -3.77 -16.99
N HIS A 42 -24.65 -2.98 -18.07
CA HIS A 42 -23.57 -2.04 -18.39
C HIS A 42 -23.28 -1.08 -17.23
N ARG A 43 -24.32 -0.44 -16.66
CA ARG A 43 -24.14 0.47 -15.52
C ARG A 43 -23.52 -0.23 -14.30
N GLN A 44 -23.94 -1.47 -14.03
CA GLN A 44 -23.39 -2.25 -12.91
C GLN A 44 -21.92 -2.63 -13.17
N ALA A 45 -21.57 -3.02 -14.39
CA ALA A 45 -20.20 -3.34 -14.77
C ALA A 45 -19.26 -2.13 -14.63
N CYS A 46 -19.64 -0.96 -15.17
CA CYS A 46 -18.87 0.28 -15.00
C CYS A 46 -18.67 0.63 -13.52
N SER A 47 -19.74 0.53 -12.71
CA SER A 47 -19.69 0.83 -11.28
C SER A 47 -18.76 -0.14 -10.54
N LEU A 48 -18.79 -1.43 -10.89
CA LEU A 48 -17.92 -2.43 -10.29
C LEU A 48 -16.46 -2.18 -10.64
N ALA A 49 -16.15 -1.94 -11.92
CA ALA A 49 -14.79 -1.65 -12.37
C ALA A 49 -14.23 -0.42 -11.66
N GLN A 50 -15.01 0.66 -11.53
CA GLN A 50 -14.59 1.86 -10.83
C GLN A 50 -14.30 1.61 -9.34
N GLN A 51 -15.20 0.94 -8.63
CA GLN A 51 -15.00 0.63 -7.20
C GLN A 51 -13.76 -0.24 -6.98
N LEU A 52 -13.55 -1.25 -7.84
CA LEU A 52 -12.37 -2.11 -7.74
C LEU A 52 -11.08 -1.34 -8.02
N ARG A 53 -11.06 -0.39 -8.96
CA ARG A 53 -9.90 0.48 -9.19
C ARG A 53 -9.57 1.35 -7.98
N GLU A 54 -10.58 1.93 -7.35
CA GLU A 54 -10.40 2.74 -6.14
C GLU A 54 -9.80 1.90 -5.01
N ILE A 55 -10.35 0.71 -4.75
CA ILE A 55 -9.82 -0.23 -3.75
C ILE A 55 -8.38 -0.64 -4.10
N ASN A 56 -8.07 -0.90 -5.37
CA ASN A 56 -6.72 -1.29 -5.80
C ASN A 56 -5.71 -0.16 -5.62
N LYS A 57 -6.11 1.08 -5.90
CA LYS A 57 -5.29 2.27 -5.67
C LYS A 57 -5.00 2.45 -4.19
N ASP A 58 -6.02 2.35 -3.34
CA ASP A 58 -5.86 2.48 -1.89
C ASP A 58 -4.96 1.37 -1.33
N TYR A 59 -5.10 0.15 -1.83
CA TYR A 59 -4.24 -0.98 -1.48
C TYR A 59 -2.76 -0.69 -1.80
N ILE A 60 -2.46 -0.26 -3.03
CA ILE A 60 -1.09 0.06 -3.46
C ILE A 60 -0.51 1.22 -2.63
N MET A 61 -1.31 2.24 -2.33
CA MET A 61 -0.88 3.35 -1.49
C MET A 61 -0.57 2.91 -0.05
N SER A 62 -1.38 2.02 0.52
CA SER A 62 -1.15 1.48 1.87
C SER A 62 0.12 0.62 1.96
N ASP A 63 0.38 -0.22 0.95
CA ASP A 63 1.58 -1.05 0.89
C ASP A 63 2.83 -0.16 0.80
N ASN A 64 2.81 0.86 -0.06
CA ASN A 64 3.91 1.81 -0.21
C ASN A 64 4.19 2.63 1.06
N GLN A 65 3.14 2.97 1.82
CA GLN A 65 3.33 3.64 3.11
C GLN A 65 4.07 2.73 4.11
N ALA A 66 3.69 1.46 4.20
CA ALA A 66 4.38 0.49 5.06
C ALA A 66 5.86 0.29 4.64
N PHE A 67 6.14 0.26 3.33
CA PHE A 67 7.51 0.18 2.80
C PHE A 67 8.35 1.42 3.17
N ASN A 68 7.80 2.63 2.99
CA ASN A 68 8.50 3.87 3.34
C ASN A 68 8.79 3.97 4.85
N GLU A 69 7.84 3.53 5.69
CA GLU A 69 8.03 3.50 7.15
C GLU A 69 9.10 2.48 7.56
N LEU A 70 9.17 1.32 6.90
CA LEU A 70 10.22 0.32 7.10
C LEU A 70 11.62 0.82 6.66
N GLU A 71 11.70 1.59 5.58
CA GLU A 71 12.95 2.20 5.11
C GLU A 71 13.48 3.23 6.12
N GLY A 72 12.59 4.01 6.75
CA GLY A 72 12.94 4.90 7.86
C GLY A 72 13.57 4.15 9.05
N VAL A 73 12.99 3.02 9.46
CA VAL A 73 13.56 2.16 10.52
C VAL A 73 14.91 1.58 10.12
N ALA A 74 15.07 1.14 8.87
CA ALA A 74 16.35 0.62 8.38
C ALA A 74 17.45 1.69 8.41
N CYS A 75 17.12 2.94 8.07
CA CYS A 75 18.02 4.07 8.16
C CYS A 75 18.50 4.32 9.61
N GLU A 76 17.58 4.29 10.57
CA GLU A 76 17.92 4.46 12.00
C GLU A 76 18.75 3.31 12.56
N ILE A 77 18.49 2.07 12.14
CA ILE A 77 19.32 0.90 12.49
C ILE A 77 20.73 1.04 11.92
N GLU A 78 20.87 1.53 10.69
CA GLU A 78 22.20 1.74 10.07
C GLU A 78 22.94 2.88 10.78
N ASN A 79 22.26 3.96 11.15
CA ASN A 79 22.83 5.03 11.98
C ASN A 79 23.35 4.47 13.32
N LEU A 80 22.54 3.66 14.02
CA LEU A 80 22.94 2.98 15.26
C LEU A 80 24.18 2.11 15.03
N ARG A 81 24.21 1.33 13.94
CA ARG A 81 25.35 0.48 13.59
C ARG A 81 26.61 1.31 13.36
N THR A 82 26.53 2.40 12.60
CA THR A 82 27.65 3.34 12.39
C THR A 82 28.13 3.93 13.70
N TYR A 83 27.23 4.36 14.59
CA TYR A 83 27.60 4.84 15.91
C TYR A 83 28.35 3.78 16.71
N VAL A 84 27.83 2.55 16.79
CA VAL A 84 28.47 1.42 17.49
C VAL A 84 29.85 1.10 16.91
N SER A 85 30.01 1.09 15.58
CA SER A 85 31.31 0.89 14.93
C SER A 85 32.31 1.99 15.28
N LEU A 86 31.88 3.25 15.31
CA LEU A 86 32.74 4.36 15.76
C LEU A 86 33.18 4.19 17.23
N LEU A 87 32.33 3.62 18.09
CA LEU A 87 32.69 3.31 19.49
C LEU A 87 33.81 2.26 19.57
N ILE A 88 33.77 1.28 18.66
CA ILE A 88 34.74 0.19 18.60
C ILE A 88 36.05 0.68 17.97
N GLU A 89 35.99 1.60 17.01
CA GLU A 89 37.13 2.07 16.22
C GLU A 89 37.88 3.28 16.81
N THR A 90 37.28 4.07 17.72
CA THR A 90 37.95 5.27 18.26
C THR A 90 38.40 5.20 19.71
N ASP A 91 39.72 5.29 19.84
CA ASP A 91 40.51 5.72 20.99
C ASP A 91 40.12 7.17 21.42
N LYS A 92 39.70 7.34 22.68
CA LYS A 92 39.98 8.48 23.61
C LYS A 92 39.25 9.85 23.60
N SER A 93 38.18 10.16 22.86
CA SER A 93 37.54 11.50 22.97
C SER A 93 36.21 11.57 23.74
N LEU A 94 35.35 10.55 23.67
CA LEU A 94 34.08 10.46 24.41
C LEU A 94 34.19 9.33 25.44
N ASN A 95 33.73 9.58 26.67
CA ASN A 95 33.72 8.52 27.68
C ASN A 95 32.70 7.43 27.28
N GLY A 96 32.97 6.17 27.61
CA GLY A 96 32.10 5.05 27.23
C GLY A 96 30.63 5.22 27.65
N ALA A 97 30.34 5.98 28.70
CA ALA A 97 28.97 6.25 29.14
C ALA A 97 28.22 7.23 28.21
N GLN A 98 28.89 8.21 27.62
CA GLN A 98 28.28 9.12 26.63
C GLN A 98 27.89 8.36 25.36
N LEU A 99 28.73 7.42 24.96
CA LEU A 99 28.53 6.58 23.79
C LEU A 99 27.37 5.59 23.99
N ILE A 100 27.28 4.98 25.18
CA ILE A 100 26.15 4.13 25.58
C ILE A 100 24.85 4.96 25.64
N SER A 101 24.90 6.19 26.16
CA SER A 101 23.72 7.06 26.23
C SER A 101 23.16 7.39 24.85
N ILE A 102 24.02 7.64 23.86
CA ILE A 102 23.60 7.91 22.47
C ILE A 102 22.98 6.65 21.85
N ALA A 103 23.61 5.49 22.05
CA ALA A 103 23.07 4.23 21.57
C ALA A 103 21.70 3.90 22.19
N LEU A 104 21.50 4.20 23.48
CA LEU A 104 20.22 3.98 24.17
C LEU A 104 19.10 4.83 23.56
N VAL A 105 19.38 6.11 23.28
CA VAL A 105 18.41 7.02 22.65
C VAL A 105 18.01 6.54 21.25
N ALA A 106 18.98 6.10 20.46
CA ALA A 106 18.69 5.56 19.14
C ALA A 106 17.89 4.26 19.19
N VAL A 107 18.16 3.36 20.16
CA VAL A 107 17.35 2.14 20.37
C VAL A 107 15.91 2.47 20.78
N VAL A 108 15.71 3.47 21.64
CA VAL A 108 14.38 3.95 22.03
C VAL A 108 13.63 4.50 20.81
N ASN A 109 14.26 5.36 20.02
CA ASN A 109 13.65 5.92 18.81
C ASN A 109 13.27 4.83 17.79
N ILE A 110 14.14 3.83 17.58
CA ILE A 110 13.84 2.68 16.73
C ILE A 110 12.63 1.92 17.28
N GLY A 111 12.60 1.68 18.57
CA GLY A 111 11.50 1.00 19.24
C GLY A 111 10.16 1.73 19.10
N GLU A 112 10.13 3.05 19.30
CA GLU A 112 8.95 3.89 19.11
C GLU A 112 8.45 3.86 17.65
N GLN A 113 9.36 3.92 16.68
CA GLN A 113 9.00 3.82 15.26
C GLN A 113 8.43 2.44 14.92
N ILE A 114 9.03 1.36 15.44
CA ILE A 114 8.52 -0.01 15.26
C ILE A 114 7.12 -0.16 15.89
N ALA A 115 6.91 0.37 17.09
CA ALA A 115 5.63 0.32 17.78
C ALA A 115 4.54 1.08 16.99
N ARG A 116 4.88 2.27 16.48
CA ARG A 116 4.00 3.06 15.60
C ARG A 116 3.61 2.30 14.34
N ILE A 117 4.56 1.67 13.64
CA ILE A 117 4.29 0.86 12.43
C ILE A 117 3.36 -0.31 12.75
N ARG A 118 3.54 -0.93 13.92
CA ARG A 118 2.72 -2.06 14.38
C ARG A 118 1.36 -1.64 14.95
N GLY A 119 1.10 -0.35 15.12
CA GLY A 119 -0.12 0.17 15.75
C GLY A 119 -0.25 -0.19 17.24
N VAL A 120 0.87 -0.33 17.95
CA VAL A 120 0.92 -0.64 19.39
C VAL A 120 1.65 0.46 20.15
N GLU A 121 1.38 0.60 21.45
CA GLU A 121 2.14 1.51 22.30
C GLU A 121 3.55 0.97 22.54
N TYR A 122 4.54 1.87 22.52
CA TYR A 122 5.90 1.55 22.91
C TYR A 122 5.98 1.47 24.44
N SER A 123 6.44 0.33 24.97
CA SER A 123 6.45 -0.01 26.40
C SER A 123 7.80 -0.50 26.86
#